data_AF-A0A9X8VIY6-F1
#
_entry.id   AF-A0A9X8VIY6-F1
#
_cell.length_a   1.000
_cell.length_b   1.000
_cell.length_c   1.000
_cell.angle_alpha   90.00
_cell.angle_beta   90.00
_cell.angle_gamma   90.00
#
_symmetry.space_group_name_H-M   'P 1'
#
loop_
_entity.id
_entity.type
_entity.pdbx_description
1 polymer ?
#
loop_
_entity_poly.entity_id
_entity_poly.type
_entity_poly.pdbx_seq_one_letter_code
_entity_poly.pdbx_strand_id
1 'polypeptide(L)'
;MKKTTLSMLLLAMLGFSNASLALNESEAEDLADLTAVFIYLKNDCGYNDLPNVQIKRAIVYFAQQNRWDLSNYNSFNMKALGEDSYRDLSGIAIP
;
A
#
# COMPACT_ATOMS: atom_id res chain seq x y z
N MET A 1 15.15 42.04 -17.62
CA MET A 1 14.46 40.98 -18.39
C MET A 1 14.86 39.56 -17.98
N LYS A 2 16.15 39.23 -17.74
CA LYS A 2 16.57 37.86 -17.36
C LYS A 2 16.12 37.38 -15.95
N LYS A 3 16.01 38.29 -14.97
CA LYS A 3 15.63 37.94 -13.58
C LYS A 3 14.14 37.64 -13.44
N THR A 4 13.29 38.34 -14.20
CA THR A 4 11.83 38.18 -14.17
C THR A 4 11.38 36.89 -14.84
N THR A 5 12.05 36.45 -15.92
CA THR A 5 11.77 35.16 -16.57
C THR A 5 12.15 33.97 -15.68
N LEU A 6 13.25 34.07 -14.93
CA LEU A 6 13.66 33.03 -13.97
C LEU A 6 12.63 32.88 -12.84
N SER A 7 12.15 34.00 -12.27
CA SER A 7 11.12 33.96 -11.23
C SER A 7 9.80 33.38 -11.74
N MET A 8 9.42 33.68 -12.98
CA MET A 8 8.19 33.14 -13.59
C MET A 8 8.28 31.64 -13.87
N LEU A 9 9.46 31.16 -14.31
CA LEU A 9 9.73 29.74 -14.50
C LEU A 9 9.71 28.96 -13.17
N LEU A 10 10.30 29.52 -12.11
CA LEU A 10 10.28 28.93 -10.76
C LEU A 10 8.86 28.83 -10.18
N LEU A 11 8.06 29.89 -10.36
CA LEU A 11 6.65 29.88 -9.92
C LEU A 11 5.83 28.83 -10.69
N ALA A 12 6.07 28.68 -12.00
CA ALA A 12 5.44 27.65 -12.80
C ALA A 12 5.83 26.24 -12.33
N MET A 13 7.11 25.97 -12.05
CA MET A 13 7.57 24.65 -11.58
C MET A 13 7.01 24.27 -10.20
N LEU A 14 6.87 25.25 -9.27
CA LEU A 14 6.28 25.00 -7.94
C LEU A 14 4.79 24.61 -8.02
N GLY A 15 4.07 25.10 -9.03
CA GLY A 15 2.66 24.75 -9.28
C GLY A 15 2.43 23.33 -9.82
N PHE A 16 3.49 22.61 -10.20
CA PHE A 16 3.42 21.22 -10.69
C PHE A 16 4.08 20.20 -9.74
N SER A 17 4.34 20.56 -8.48
CA SER A 17 4.85 19.60 -7.50
C SER A 17 3.72 18.69 -7.03
N ASN A 18 3.72 17.44 -7.51
CA ASN A 18 2.99 16.38 -6.83
C ASN A 18 3.70 16.16 -5.49
N ALA A 19 3.01 16.34 -4.38
CA ALA A 19 3.53 15.88 -3.10
C ALA A 19 3.72 14.36 -3.24
N SER A 20 4.96 13.88 -3.15
CA SER A 20 5.23 12.46 -2.90
C SER A 20 4.72 12.20 -1.49
N LEU A 21 3.43 11.89 -1.37
CA LEU A 21 2.85 11.53 -0.10
C LEU A 21 3.27 10.10 0.16
N ALA A 22 4.20 9.95 1.11
CA ALA A 22 4.53 8.67 1.70
C ALA A 22 3.24 7.96 2.15
N LEU A 23 3.26 6.63 2.17
CA LEU A 23 2.13 5.79 2.56
C LEU A 23 1.43 6.35 3.80
N ASN A 24 0.12 6.58 3.68
CA ASN A 24 -0.70 6.98 4.82
C ASN A 24 -1.24 5.76 5.57
N GLU A 25 -1.89 6.00 6.71
CA GLU A 25 -2.38 4.94 7.60
C GLU A 25 -3.41 4.04 6.91
N SER A 26 -4.38 4.63 6.20
CA SER A 26 -5.40 3.87 5.46
C SER A 26 -4.80 3.01 4.34
N GLU A 27 -3.80 3.52 3.62
CA GLU A 27 -3.11 2.75 2.59
C GLU A 27 -2.27 1.62 3.18
N ALA A 28 -1.68 1.82 4.37
CA ALA A 28 -0.98 0.77 5.10
C ALA A 28 -1.94 -0.33 5.58
N GLU A 29 -3.11 0.04 6.09
CA GLU A 29 -4.17 -0.87 6.48
C GLU A 29 -4.68 -1.68 5.27
N ASP A 30 -4.96 -1.04 4.13
CA ASP A 30 -5.40 -1.75 2.93
C ASP A 30 -4.38 -2.80 2.44
N LEU A 31 -3.08 -2.49 2.51
CA LEU A 31 -2.02 -3.46 2.18
C LEU A 31 -1.96 -4.63 3.17
N ALA A 32 -2.19 -4.34 4.46
CA ALA A 32 -2.26 -5.36 5.50
C ALA A 32 -3.49 -6.26 5.32
N ASP A 33 -4.66 -5.69 5.01
CA ASP A 33 -5.91 -6.40 4.75
C ASP A 33 -5.78 -7.34 3.54
N LEU A 34 -5.22 -6.87 2.42
CA LEU A 34 -4.97 -7.73 1.26
C LEU A 34 -4.04 -8.91 1.60
N THR A 35 -3.04 -8.66 2.45
CA THR A 35 -2.13 -9.71 2.93
C THR A 35 -2.86 -10.69 3.84
N ALA A 36 -3.70 -10.20 4.75
CA ALA A 36 -4.49 -11.02 5.67
C ALA A 36 -5.50 -11.91 4.94
N VAL A 37 -6.21 -11.38 3.93
CA VAL A 37 -7.11 -12.17 3.07
C VAL A 37 -6.35 -13.30 2.38
N PHE A 38 -5.16 -13.01 1.82
CA PHE A 38 -4.34 -14.05 1.19
C PHE A 38 -3.95 -15.16 2.18
N ILE A 39 -3.53 -14.78 3.40
CA ILE A 39 -3.15 -15.75 4.44
C ILE A 39 -4.36 -16.58 4.86
N TYR A 40 -5.52 -15.94 5.05
CA TYR A 40 -6.78 -16.60 5.40
C TYR A 40 -7.22 -17.61 4.35
N LEU A 41 -7.19 -17.23 3.06
CA LEU A 41 -7.50 -18.15 1.98
C LEU A 41 -6.60 -19.39 2.01
N LYS A 42 -5.30 -19.18 2.24
CA LYS A 42 -4.30 -20.26 2.23
C LYS A 42 -4.41 -21.17 3.46
N ASN A 43 -4.62 -20.61 4.64
CA ASN A 43 -4.58 -21.35 5.90
C ASN A 43 -5.93 -21.93 6.32
N ASP A 44 -7.02 -21.21 6.04
CA ASP A 44 -8.35 -21.48 6.62
C ASP A 44 -9.38 -21.90 5.57
N CYS A 45 -9.21 -21.49 4.30
CA CYS A 45 -10.17 -21.81 3.22
C CYS A 45 -9.70 -22.92 2.26
N GLY A 46 -8.55 -23.55 2.51
CA GLY A 46 -8.07 -24.70 1.72
C GLY A 46 -7.33 -24.34 0.42
N TYR A 47 -7.01 -23.06 0.18
CA TYR A 47 -6.23 -22.64 -0.98
C TYR A 47 -4.71 -22.79 -0.77
N ASN A 48 -4.28 -23.99 -0.35
CA ASN A 48 -2.90 -24.29 0.03
C ASN A 48 -1.89 -24.04 -1.10
N ASP A 49 -2.31 -24.19 -2.36
CA ASP A 49 -1.44 -24.05 -3.53
C ASP A 49 -1.25 -22.61 -4.00
N LEU A 50 -1.85 -21.61 -3.34
CA LEU A 50 -1.66 -20.22 -3.73
C LEU A 50 -0.17 -19.82 -3.65
N PRO A 51 0.38 -19.23 -4.72
CA PRO A 51 1.81 -19.02 -4.84
C PRO A 51 2.27 -17.74 -4.13
N ASN A 52 2.98 -17.90 -3.00
CA ASN A 52 3.36 -16.80 -2.10
C ASN A 52 4.11 -15.64 -2.79
N VAL A 53 5.05 -15.94 -3.69
CA VAL A 53 5.90 -14.92 -4.33
C VAL A 53 5.08 -14.05 -5.30
N GLN A 54 4.19 -14.69 -6.07
CA GLN A 54 3.36 -14.06 -7.07
C GLN A 54 2.30 -13.18 -6.41
N ILE A 55 1.68 -13.64 -5.31
CA ILE A 55 0.72 -12.82 -4.56
C ILE A 55 1.40 -11.62 -3.92
N LYS A 56 2.57 -11.78 -3.29
CA LYS A 56 3.35 -10.64 -2.76
C LYS A 56 3.66 -9.60 -3.84
N ARG A 57 4.08 -10.07 -5.03
CA ARG A 57 4.31 -9.17 -6.18
C ARG A 57 3.02 -8.48 -6.63
N ALA A 58 1.90 -9.20 -6.67
CA ALA A 58 0.61 -8.63 -7.05
C ALA A 58 0.16 -7.52 -6.08
N ILE A 59 0.36 -7.69 -4.77
CA ILE A 59 0.06 -6.67 -3.76
C ILE A 59 0.93 -5.42 -3.98
N VAL A 60 2.23 -5.60 -4.25
CA VAL A 60 3.13 -4.48 -4.59
C VAL A 60 2.69 -3.77 -5.88
N TYR A 61 2.31 -4.53 -6.92
CA TYR A 61 1.78 -3.95 -8.15
C TYR A 61 0.48 -3.20 -7.92
N PHE A 62 -0.43 -3.71 -7.09
CA PHE A 62 -1.66 -3.03 -6.71
C PHE A 62 -1.36 -1.67 -6.07
N ALA A 63 -0.44 -1.59 -5.11
CA ALA A 63 0.00 -0.32 -4.51
C ALA A 63 0.52 0.66 -5.57
N GLN A 64 1.35 0.17 -6.50
CA GLN A 64 1.91 0.99 -7.57
C GLN A 64 0.84 1.50 -8.55
N GLN A 65 -0.16 0.68 -8.89
CA GLN A 65 -1.27 1.11 -9.75
C GLN A 65 -2.13 2.18 -9.08
N ASN A 66 -2.29 2.11 -7.75
CA ASN A 66 -2.95 3.14 -6.95
C ASN A 66 -2.06 4.34 -6.64
N ARG A 67 -0.81 4.36 -7.14
CA ARG A 67 0.19 5.42 -6.94
C ARG A 67 0.58 5.64 -5.47
N TRP A 68 0.49 4.60 -4.66
CA TRP A 68 0.92 4.64 -3.27
C TRP A 68 2.45 4.64 -3.18
N ASP A 69 3.00 5.53 -2.37
CA ASP A 69 4.44 5.67 -2.14
C ASP A 69 4.89 4.75 -1.01
N LEU A 70 5.52 3.63 -1.37
CA LEU A 70 6.00 2.63 -0.41
C LEU A 70 7.34 3.00 0.26
N SER A 71 7.88 4.21 0.04
CA SER A 71 9.20 4.61 0.57
C SER A 71 9.29 4.56 2.10
N ASN A 72 8.17 4.78 2.79
CA ASN A 72 8.04 4.65 4.24
C ASN A 72 7.34 3.36 4.68
N TYR A 73 7.20 2.33 3.84
CA TYR A 73 6.52 1.07 4.23
C TYR A 73 7.06 0.51 5.55
N ASN A 74 8.37 0.62 5.79
CA ASN A 74 9.04 0.16 7.01
C ASN A 74 8.81 1.03 8.25
N SER A 75 8.16 2.20 8.13
CA SER A 75 7.77 3.02 9.28
C SER A 75 6.50 2.51 9.97
N PHE A 76 5.71 1.67 9.30
CA PHE A 76 4.54 1.01 9.87
C PHE A 76 4.91 -0.38 10.39
N ASN A 77 4.23 -0.79 11.46
CA ASN A 77 4.30 -2.18 11.92
C ASN A 77 3.34 -3.04 11.09
N MET A 78 3.71 -3.29 9.84
CA MET A 78 2.91 -4.03 8.87
C MET A 78 2.61 -5.47 9.31
N LYS A 79 3.49 -6.05 10.14
CA LYS A 79 3.24 -7.35 10.75
C LYS A 79 2.06 -7.29 11.72
N ALA A 80 2.06 -6.30 12.63
CA ALA A 80 0.96 -6.14 13.58
C ALA A 80 -0.36 -5.84 12.87
N LEU A 81 -0.36 -4.90 11.90
CA LEU A 81 -1.54 -4.60 11.10
C LEU A 81 -2.09 -5.87 10.41
N GLY A 82 -1.23 -6.66 9.77
CA GLY A 82 -1.67 -7.89 9.11
C GLY A 82 -2.17 -8.97 10.06
N GLU A 83 -1.58 -9.12 11.25
CA GLU A 83 -2.04 -10.05 12.28
C GLU A 83 -3.39 -9.62 12.88
N ASP A 84 -3.61 -8.32 13.05
CA ASP A 84 -4.87 -7.75 13.51
C ASP A 84 -5.98 -7.97 12.48
N SER A 85 -5.75 -7.62 11.20
CA SER A 85 -6.69 -7.86 10.11
C SER A 85 -7.01 -9.35 9.94
N TYR A 86 -6.02 -10.24 10.06
CA TYR A 86 -6.23 -11.68 9.96
C TYR A 86 -7.11 -12.20 11.10
N ARG A 87 -6.86 -11.76 12.34
CA ARG A 87 -7.67 -12.13 13.50
C ARG A 87 -9.12 -11.69 13.31
N ASP A 88 -9.34 -10.46 12.85
CA ASP A 88 -10.67 -9.92 12.61
C ASP A 88 -11.41 -10.72 11.52
N LEU A 89 -10.73 -11.02 10.40
CA LEU A 89 -11.29 -11.88 9.33
C LEU A 89 -11.63 -13.29 9.83
N SER A 90 -10.75 -13.91 10.62
CA SER A 90 -10.95 -15.27 11.13
C SER A 90 -12.14 -15.40 12.09
N GLY A 91 -12.56 -14.29 12.71
CA GLY A 91 -13.74 -14.24 13.58
C GLY A 91 -15.07 -14.14 12.83
N ILE A 92 -15.05 -13.92 11.51
CA ILE A 92 -16.27 -13.85 10.70
C ILE A 92 -16.82 -15.25 10.48
N ALA A 93 -18.04 -15.51 10.97
CA ALA A 93 -18.72 -16.76 10.72
C ALA A 93 -19.07 -16.88 9.22
N ILE A 94 -18.45 -17.84 8.53
CA ILE A 94 -18.78 -18.16 7.14
C ILE A 94 -19.97 -19.14 7.14
N PRO A 95 -21.04 -18.88 6.35
CA PRO A 95 -22.21 -19.76 6.24
C PRO A 95 -21.91 -21.17 5.73
#